data_AF-A0A6A3RZR5-F1
#
_entry.id   AF-A0A6A3RZR5-F1
#
_cell.length_a   1.000
_cell.length_b   1.000
_cell.length_c   1.000
_cell.angle_alpha   90.00
_cell.angle_beta   90.00
_cell.angle_gamma   90.00
#
_symmetry.space_group_name_H-M   'P 1'
#
loop_
_entity.id
_entity.type
_entity.pdbx_description
1 polymer ?
#
loop_
_entity_poly.entity_id
_entity_poly.type
_entity_poly.pdbx_seq_one_letter_code
_entity_poly.pdbx_strand_id
1 'polypeptide(L)'
;MVNVANGETNESPLQRETYFSAQPTFLGLVFPMLESTLSSPELSVKTADETQKFLIIRNTKSDSNARLALRNDSMFFSLAIDEESTQPGVAKVDLLDHGVCAGRRSTLLVTIQPQSAAIFRVKPDVAALWKHHQLWDHSVKEHVTLYNIKQFAEHYQVTLCFTCSNVASFYIPPNISESYPVSALEDTVAKFLQNYEYTWKWLISYHEKSLSPQGSAKHSSTQPSTSPAPKLAEILNDLENALDLASPLSPRNLTHAAMQTFEEAETTPAAPSRDDLYQLVQSYRALYFDFYYITDELVWYGVRGNAVRHSLALAELAYGVVFNHEVFQSFVGDARTGGEHGDVVAFPRLLLPWVRQLGHFVSFFPENQEAIQPLRQVYDQLRKFEAS
;
A
#
# COMPACT_ATOMS: atom_id res chain seq x y z
N MET A 1 -7.02 -15.66 -8.56
CA MET A 1 -7.28 -14.25 -8.81
C MET A 1 -8.48 -13.88 -7.95
N VAL A 2 -8.67 -12.61 -7.64
CA VAL A 2 -9.88 -12.16 -6.94
C VAL A 2 -10.76 -11.42 -7.95
N ASN A 3 -12.07 -11.51 -7.80
CA ASN A 3 -13.03 -10.70 -8.52
C ASN A 3 -13.72 -9.75 -7.54
N VAL A 4 -13.72 -8.46 -7.85
CA VAL A 4 -14.30 -7.41 -7.01
C VAL A 4 -15.49 -6.80 -7.74
N ALA A 5 -16.65 -6.75 -7.08
CA ALA A 5 -17.89 -6.22 -7.63
C ALA A 5 -18.65 -5.36 -6.60
N ASN A 6 -19.46 -4.41 -7.10
CA ASN A 6 -20.41 -3.65 -6.28
C ASN A 6 -21.78 -4.35 -6.21
N GLY A 7 -22.51 -4.19 -5.11
CA GLY A 7 -23.89 -4.68 -4.93
C GLY A 7 -24.77 -3.61 -4.29
N GLU A 8 -26.09 -3.68 -4.55
CA GLU A 8 -27.09 -2.79 -3.96
C GLU A 8 -28.02 -3.57 -3.02
N THR A 9 -28.62 -2.86 -2.07
CA THR A 9 -29.47 -3.38 -0.98
C THR A 9 -30.67 -4.21 -1.45
N ASN A 10 -31.10 -4.03 -2.70
CA ASN A 10 -32.28 -4.71 -3.25
C ASN A 10 -31.97 -5.95 -4.12
N GLU A 11 -30.69 -6.26 -4.38
CA GLU A 11 -30.31 -7.45 -5.13
C GLU A 11 -29.72 -8.50 -4.17
N SER A 12 -30.27 -9.72 -4.16
CA SER A 12 -29.62 -10.77 -3.38
C SER A 12 -28.20 -11.03 -3.93
N PRO A 13 -27.17 -11.18 -3.08
CA PRO A 13 -25.79 -11.44 -3.52
C PRO A 13 -25.64 -12.69 -4.41
N LEU A 14 -26.63 -13.60 -4.34
CA LEU A 14 -26.76 -14.85 -5.09
C LEU A 14 -27.45 -14.68 -6.46
N GLN A 15 -28.39 -13.73 -6.64
CA GLN A 15 -29.11 -13.54 -7.91
C GLN A 15 -28.21 -13.05 -9.07
N ARG A 16 -27.05 -12.46 -8.77
CA ARG A 16 -26.08 -12.06 -9.80
C ARG A 16 -25.33 -13.21 -10.46
N GLU A 17 -25.48 -14.46 -10.00
CA GLU A 17 -24.93 -15.66 -10.67
C GLU A 17 -25.26 -15.70 -12.18
N THR A 18 -26.38 -15.13 -12.59
CA THR A 18 -26.86 -15.12 -13.98
C THR A 18 -26.30 -13.98 -14.85
N TYR A 19 -25.67 -12.95 -14.27
CA TYR A 19 -25.27 -11.72 -14.97
C TYR A 19 -23.74 -11.47 -14.98
N PHE A 20 -22.93 -12.49 -14.74
CA PHE A 20 -21.46 -12.39 -14.76
C PHE A 20 -20.83 -12.26 -16.17
N SER A 21 -21.63 -12.12 -17.24
CA SER A 21 -21.10 -11.98 -18.61
C SER A 21 -20.69 -10.55 -18.98
N ALA A 22 -20.97 -9.54 -18.13
CA ALA A 22 -20.54 -8.16 -18.35
C ALA A 22 -19.95 -7.61 -17.05
N GLN A 23 -18.62 -7.57 -16.94
CA GLN A 23 -17.97 -6.78 -15.89
C GLN A 23 -18.43 -5.32 -16.03
N PRO A 24 -18.94 -4.67 -14.96
CA PRO A 24 -19.17 -3.24 -15.02
C PRO A 24 -17.84 -2.56 -15.31
N THR A 25 -17.81 -1.69 -16.32
CA THR A 25 -16.62 -0.91 -16.74
C THR A 25 -16.13 0.06 -15.65
N PHE A 26 -16.86 0.22 -14.55
CA PHE A 26 -16.55 1.11 -13.45
C PHE A 26 -16.83 0.44 -12.09
N LEU A 27 -15.79 0.36 -11.25
CA LEU A 27 -15.88 -0.09 -9.87
C LEU A 27 -16.07 1.12 -8.94
N GLY A 28 -17.33 1.46 -8.65
CA GLY A 28 -17.64 2.53 -7.71
C GLY A 28 -19.04 2.45 -7.12
N LEU A 29 -19.21 3.18 -6.02
CA LEU A 29 -20.42 3.24 -5.20
C LEU A 29 -20.85 4.70 -5.06
N VAL A 30 -22.09 4.99 -5.45
CA VAL A 30 -22.67 6.33 -5.39
C VAL A 30 -23.82 6.33 -4.39
N PHE A 31 -23.80 7.29 -3.47
CA PHE A 31 -24.76 7.47 -2.38
C PHE A 31 -25.45 8.84 -2.55
N PRO A 32 -26.61 8.89 -3.22
CA PRO A 32 -27.40 10.11 -3.32
C PRO A 32 -28.20 10.33 -2.03
N MET A 33 -28.18 11.54 -1.47
CA MET A 33 -29.00 11.93 -0.32
C MET A 33 -29.41 13.39 -0.45
N LEU A 34 -30.71 13.68 -0.52
CA LEU A 34 -31.18 15.07 -0.67
C LEU A 34 -30.67 15.97 0.47
N GLU A 35 -30.33 17.21 0.16
CA GLU A 35 -29.89 18.23 1.14
C GLU A 35 -30.87 18.38 2.32
N SER A 36 -32.17 18.31 2.04
CA SER A 36 -33.22 18.36 3.06
C SER A 36 -33.21 17.15 4.00
N THR A 37 -32.80 15.99 3.49
CA THR A 37 -32.66 14.74 4.25
C THR A 37 -31.39 14.79 5.08
N LEU A 38 -30.29 15.27 4.49
CA LEU A 38 -29.05 15.51 5.20
C LEU A 38 -29.26 16.49 6.34
N SER A 39 -30.00 17.58 6.16
CA SER A 39 -30.24 18.58 7.19
C SER A 39 -31.00 18.07 8.44
N SER A 40 -31.61 16.87 8.38
CA SER A 40 -32.36 16.27 9.49
C SER A 40 -31.65 15.04 10.04
N PRO A 41 -31.19 15.05 11.31
CA PRO A 41 -30.34 13.98 11.80
C PRO A 41 -30.95 12.58 11.86
N GLU A 42 -32.24 12.51 12.17
CA GLU A 42 -32.96 11.23 12.25
C GLU A 42 -33.21 10.66 10.85
N LEU A 43 -33.51 11.52 9.87
CA LEU A 43 -33.79 11.11 8.49
C LEU A 43 -32.53 10.70 7.75
N SER A 44 -31.42 11.39 7.98
CA SER A 44 -30.14 11.10 7.32
C SER A 44 -29.53 9.77 7.77
N VAL A 45 -29.55 9.46 9.07
CA VAL A 45 -29.07 8.17 9.61
C VAL A 45 -29.92 7.03 9.07
N LYS A 46 -31.25 7.18 9.12
CA LYS A 46 -32.17 6.20 8.54
C LYS A 46 -31.93 6.00 7.04
N THR A 47 -31.77 7.08 6.29
CA THR A 47 -31.50 7.01 4.84
C THR A 47 -30.14 6.37 4.56
N ALA A 48 -29.10 6.67 5.34
CA ALA A 48 -27.79 6.06 5.18
C ALA A 48 -27.80 4.55 5.43
N ASP A 49 -28.56 4.09 6.44
CA ASP A 49 -28.73 2.67 6.72
C ASP A 49 -29.58 1.97 5.64
N GLU A 50 -30.62 2.62 5.11
CA GLU A 50 -31.45 2.11 4.01
C GLU A 50 -30.71 2.09 2.65
N THR A 51 -29.75 3.00 2.44
CA THR A 51 -28.98 3.14 1.19
C THR A 51 -27.59 2.50 1.24
N GLN A 52 -27.32 1.65 2.25
CA GLN A 52 -26.05 0.92 2.32
C GLN A 52 -25.81 0.13 1.03
N LYS A 53 -24.55 0.10 0.60
CA LYS A 53 -24.12 -0.65 -0.59
C LYS A 53 -23.09 -1.68 -0.19
N PHE A 54 -22.90 -2.67 -1.05
CA PHE A 54 -22.00 -3.79 -0.76
C PHE A 54 -20.82 -3.81 -1.71
N LEU A 55 -19.64 -4.11 -1.17
CA LEU A 55 -18.46 -4.49 -1.91
C LEU A 55 -18.25 -5.99 -1.74
N ILE A 56 -18.35 -6.73 -2.85
CA ILE A 56 -18.27 -8.19 -2.88
C ILE A 56 -16.92 -8.57 -3.45
N ILE A 57 -16.16 -9.34 -2.69
CA ILE A 57 -14.82 -9.78 -3.04
C ILE A 57 -14.82 -11.31 -3.11
N ARG A 58 -14.63 -11.87 -4.31
CA ARG A 58 -14.69 -13.32 -4.56
C ARG A 58 -13.31 -13.87 -4.88
N ASN A 59 -12.87 -14.89 -4.15
CA ASN A 59 -11.71 -15.67 -4.52
C ASN A 59 -12.09 -16.67 -5.62
N THR A 60 -11.54 -16.48 -6.82
CA THR A 60 -11.84 -17.38 -7.96
C THR A 60 -10.94 -18.61 -8.00
N LYS A 61 -9.92 -18.70 -7.14
CA LYS A 61 -9.05 -19.88 -7.08
C LYS A 61 -9.73 -21.02 -6.35
N SER A 62 -9.46 -22.24 -6.81
CA SER A 62 -9.92 -23.50 -6.20
C SER A 62 -8.93 -24.08 -5.20
N ASP A 63 -7.67 -23.66 -5.25
CA ASP A 63 -6.54 -24.33 -4.60
C ASP A 63 -5.89 -23.54 -3.47
N SER A 64 -6.23 -22.25 -3.33
CA SER A 64 -5.50 -21.36 -2.44
C SER A 64 -6.34 -20.20 -1.94
N ASN A 65 -6.06 -19.79 -0.70
CA ASN A 65 -6.68 -18.63 -0.08
C ASN A 65 -6.22 -17.35 -0.80
N ALA A 66 -7.17 -16.43 -0.98
CA ALA A 66 -6.86 -15.05 -1.31
C ALA A 66 -6.50 -14.29 -0.03
N ARG A 67 -5.45 -13.47 -0.09
CA ARG A 67 -5.02 -12.60 1.01
C ARG A 67 -4.90 -11.18 0.48
N LEU A 68 -5.71 -10.28 1.03
CA LEU A 68 -5.85 -8.91 0.56
C LEU A 68 -5.57 -7.93 1.70
N ALA A 69 -4.95 -6.81 1.38
CA ALA A 69 -4.84 -5.65 2.26
C ALA A 69 -5.83 -4.59 1.77
N LEU A 70 -6.78 -4.23 2.63
CA LEU A 70 -7.86 -3.31 2.34
C LEU A 70 -7.62 -2.01 3.10
N ARG A 71 -7.37 -0.93 2.37
CA ARG A 71 -7.06 0.39 2.92
C ARG A 71 -8.22 1.34 2.67
N ASN A 72 -8.78 1.86 3.77
CA ASN A 72 -9.84 2.85 3.76
C ASN A 72 -9.37 4.11 4.47
N ASP A 73 -8.90 5.10 3.71
CA ASP A 73 -8.48 6.41 4.23
C ASP A 73 -9.57 7.48 4.11
N SER A 74 -10.78 7.07 3.72
CA SER A 74 -11.96 7.92 3.62
C SER A 74 -12.32 8.58 4.95
N MET A 75 -12.63 9.89 4.89
CA MET A 75 -13.24 10.61 6.02
C MET A 75 -14.76 10.43 6.06
N PHE A 76 -15.39 10.25 4.91
CA PHE A 76 -16.84 10.36 4.76
C PHE A 76 -17.54 9.03 4.50
N PHE A 77 -16.81 7.92 4.43
CA PHE A 77 -17.35 6.58 4.19
C PHE A 77 -16.76 5.58 5.17
N SER A 78 -17.66 4.79 5.76
CA SER A 78 -17.29 3.67 6.62
C SER A 78 -17.43 2.35 5.87
N LEU A 79 -16.54 1.42 6.20
CA LEU A 79 -16.45 0.11 5.60
C LEU A 79 -16.40 -0.94 6.72
N ALA A 80 -17.32 -1.90 6.70
CA ALA A 80 -17.39 -2.97 7.70
C ALA A 80 -17.70 -4.31 7.04
N ILE A 81 -17.15 -5.40 7.56
CA ILE A 81 -17.56 -6.74 7.11
C ILE A 81 -19.04 -6.97 7.43
N ASP A 82 -19.74 -7.61 6.49
CA ASP A 82 -21.11 -8.03 6.69
C ASP A 82 -21.14 -9.51 7.11
N GLU A 83 -21.14 -9.75 8.42
CA GLU A 83 -21.13 -11.10 8.99
C GLU A 83 -22.43 -11.87 8.69
N GLU A 84 -23.53 -11.17 8.42
CA GLU A 84 -24.82 -11.79 8.09
C GLU A 84 -24.83 -12.38 6.68
N SER A 85 -24.31 -11.64 5.70
CA SER A 85 -24.24 -12.09 4.31
C SER A 85 -22.97 -12.90 4.01
N THR A 86 -21.92 -12.78 4.82
CA THR A 86 -20.69 -13.55 4.67
C THR A 86 -20.82 -14.89 5.34
N GLN A 87 -20.62 -15.98 4.60
CA GLN A 87 -20.69 -17.33 5.16
C GLN A 87 -19.71 -17.49 6.35
N PRO A 88 -20.14 -18.06 7.49
CA PRO A 88 -19.27 -18.22 8.65
C PRO A 88 -18.01 -19.02 8.34
N GLY A 89 -16.84 -18.52 8.76
CA GLY A 89 -15.55 -19.18 8.58
C GLY A 89 -14.94 -19.09 7.17
N VAL A 90 -15.64 -18.45 6.24
CA VAL A 90 -15.25 -18.37 4.82
C VAL A 90 -14.35 -17.16 4.52
N ALA A 91 -14.48 -16.11 5.33
CA ALA A 91 -13.58 -14.97 5.32
C ALA A 91 -13.13 -14.64 6.75
N LYS A 92 -11.85 -14.31 6.91
CA LYS A 92 -11.27 -13.78 8.15
C LYS A 92 -10.79 -12.36 7.90
N VAL A 93 -11.22 -11.44 8.74
CA VAL A 93 -10.76 -10.04 8.74
C VAL A 93 -9.98 -9.80 10.02
N ASP A 94 -8.70 -9.53 9.86
CA ASP A 94 -7.81 -9.16 10.96
C ASP A 94 -7.52 -7.66 10.87
N LEU A 95 -7.72 -6.94 11.98
CA LEU A 95 -7.28 -5.56 12.12
C LEU A 95 -5.77 -5.58 12.39
N LEU A 96 -4.97 -5.01 11.50
CA LEU A 96 -3.53 -4.89 11.74
C LEU A 96 -3.24 -3.56 12.45
N ASP A 97 -2.98 -3.64 13.76
CA ASP A 97 -2.30 -2.57 14.50
C ASP A 97 -0.76 -2.67 14.32
N HIS A 98 -0.26 -3.86 13.95
CA HIS A 98 1.16 -4.19 13.72
C HIS A 98 1.31 -5.22 12.57
N GLY A 99 2.40 -5.19 11.77
CA GLY A 99 2.69 -6.17 10.69
C GLY A 99 2.94 -5.58 9.28
N VAL A 100 2.85 -6.42 8.23
CA VAL A 100 3.12 -6.18 6.78
C VAL A 100 2.56 -4.89 6.17
N CYS A 101 1.66 -4.18 6.84
CA CYS A 101 1.00 -2.94 6.38
C CYS A 101 0.80 -1.92 7.52
N ALA A 102 1.56 -2.00 8.61
CA ALA A 102 1.36 -1.17 9.79
C ALA A 102 1.76 0.29 9.56
N GLY A 103 0.78 1.10 9.15
CA GLY A 103 0.80 2.57 9.22
C GLY A 103 -0.12 3.08 10.34
N ARG A 104 -0.25 4.42 10.49
CA ARG A 104 -1.09 5.04 11.55
C ARG A 104 -2.61 4.88 11.34
N ARG A 105 -3.05 4.20 10.28
CA ARG A 105 -4.46 3.93 9.98
C ARG A 105 -4.64 2.44 9.70
N SER A 106 -5.68 1.87 10.29
CA SER A 106 -5.92 0.42 10.30
C SER A 106 -6.13 -0.10 8.87
N THR A 107 -5.16 -0.87 8.38
CA THR A 107 -5.33 -1.65 7.15
C THR A 107 -5.98 -2.98 7.53
N LEU A 108 -7.08 -3.32 6.87
CA LEU A 108 -7.77 -4.59 7.10
C LEU A 108 -7.08 -5.70 6.31
N LEU A 109 -6.66 -6.75 6.99
CA LEU A 109 -6.15 -7.96 6.35
C LEU A 109 -7.31 -8.93 6.13
N VAL A 110 -7.65 -9.19 4.87
CA VAL A 110 -8.77 -10.04 4.50
C VAL A 110 -8.24 -11.36 3.92
N THR A 111 -8.54 -12.47 4.57
CA THR A 111 -8.25 -13.82 4.06
C THR A 111 -9.55 -14.49 3.64
N ILE A 112 -9.64 -14.91 2.38
CA ILE A 112 -10.84 -15.52 1.79
C ILE A 112 -10.48 -16.93 1.33
N GLN A 113 -11.28 -17.92 1.74
CA GLN A 113 -11.12 -19.33 1.34
C GLN A 113 -11.23 -19.50 -0.19
N PRO A 114 -10.84 -20.67 -0.76
CA PRO A 114 -11.04 -20.95 -2.17
C PRO A 114 -12.52 -20.90 -2.56
N GLN A 115 -12.82 -20.42 -3.78
CA GLN A 115 -14.17 -20.37 -4.36
C GLN A 115 -15.23 -19.65 -3.49
N SER A 116 -14.76 -18.71 -2.69
CA SER A 116 -15.55 -18.10 -1.62
C SER A 116 -15.60 -16.58 -1.72
N ALA A 117 -16.47 -15.94 -0.93
CA ALA A 117 -16.65 -14.49 -0.97
C ALA A 117 -16.59 -13.84 0.42
N ALA A 118 -16.03 -12.63 0.48
CA ALA A 118 -16.18 -11.69 1.59
C ALA A 118 -17.06 -10.52 1.14
N ILE A 119 -17.99 -10.10 1.99
CA ILE A 119 -18.93 -9.01 1.70
C ILE A 119 -18.68 -7.88 2.70
N PHE A 120 -18.48 -6.67 2.19
CA PHE A 120 -18.29 -5.47 2.99
C PHE A 120 -19.44 -4.50 2.77
N ARG A 121 -20.06 -4.03 3.86
CA ARG A 121 -21.00 -2.92 3.86
C ARG A 121 -20.24 -1.60 3.76
N VAL A 122 -20.69 -0.76 2.84
CA VAL A 122 -20.20 0.60 2.63
C VAL A 122 -21.34 1.55 2.89
N LYS A 123 -21.14 2.53 3.77
CA LYS A 123 -22.13 3.56 4.04
C LYS A 123 -21.49 4.93 4.24
N PRO A 124 -22.17 6.02 3.85
CA PRO A 124 -21.72 7.36 4.17
C PRO A 124 -21.73 7.58 5.69
N ASP A 125 -20.66 8.16 6.22
CA ASP A 125 -20.61 8.66 7.59
C ASP A 125 -21.29 10.03 7.64
N VAL A 126 -22.59 9.99 7.96
CA VAL A 126 -23.44 11.18 8.06
C VAL A 126 -22.92 12.16 9.11
N ALA A 127 -22.38 11.66 10.23
CA ALA A 127 -21.86 12.53 11.28
C ALA A 127 -20.62 13.28 10.80
N ALA A 128 -19.73 12.61 10.08
CA ALA A 128 -18.57 13.24 9.45
C ALA A 128 -18.99 14.24 8.35
N LEU A 129 -19.97 13.89 7.52
CA LEU A 129 -20.51 14.75 6.46
C LEU A 129 -21.02 16.08 7.02
N TRP A 130 -21.75 16.07 8.14
CA TRP A 130 -22.18 17.31 8.81
C TRP A 130 -21.05 18.08 9.46
N LYS A 131 -20.26 17.40 10.29
CA LYS A 131 -19.19 18.02 11.08
C LYS A 131 -18.19 18.75 10.17
N HIS A 132 -18.00 18.23 8.97
CA HIS A 132 -17.05 18.72 8.00
C HIS A 132 -17.72 19.26 6.73
N HIS A 133 -18.97 19.73 6.81
CA HIS A 133 -19.69 20.29 5.65
C HIS A 133 -18.94 21.44 4.99
N GLN A 134 -18.18 22.26 5.73
CA GLN A 134 -17.32 23.29 5.13
C GLN A 134 -16.21 22.76 4.19
N LEU A 135 -15.90 21.46 4.22
CA LEU A 135 -14.88 20.85 3.37
C LEU A 135 -15.43 20.43 2.00
N TRP A 136 -16.74 20.41 1.79
CA TRP A 136 -17.35 19.89 0.56
C TRP A 136 -18.66 20.62 0.23
N ASP A 137 -18.92 20.89 -1.05
CA ASP A 137 -20.08 21.71 -1.45
C ASP A 137 -21.31 20.85 -1.82
N HIS A 138 -21.26 20.16 -2.95
CA HIS A 138 -22.40 19.38 -3.47
C HIS A 138 -22.14 17.87 -3.54
N SER A 139 -20.87 17.48 -3.43
CA SER A 139 -20.47 16.08 -3.49
C SER A 139 -19.11 15.86 -2.83
N VAL A 140 -18.94 14.64 -2.35
CA VAL A 140 -17.68 14.09 -1.87
C VAL A 140 -17.30 12.94 -2.79
N LYS A 141 -16.02 12.84 -3.15
CA LYS A 141 -15.47 11.70 -3.87
C LYS A 141 -14.17 11.26 -3.24
N GLU A 142 -14.17 10.04 -2.74
CA GLU A 142 -13.03 9.38 -2.11
C GLU A 142 -12.90 7.97 -2.71
N HIS A 143 -12.05 7.14 -2.14
CA HIS A 143 -11.89 5.76 -2.59
C HIS A 143 -11.40 4.84 -1.47
N VAL A 144 -11.52 3.56 -1.76
CA VAL A 144 -10.95 2.46 -0.98
C VAL A 144 -10.11 1.62 -1.92
N THR A 145 -8.96 1.14 -1.47
CA THR A 145 -8.07 0.32 -2.31
C THR A 145 -7.84 -1.05 -1.71
N LEU A 146 -7.90 -2.07 -2.56
CA LEU A 146 -7.68 -3.47 -2.21
C LEU A 146 -6.43 -3.99 -2.92
N TYR A 147 -5.43 -4.40 -2.15
CA TYR A 147 -4.16 -4.88 -2.67
C TYR A 147 -4.06 -6.39 -2.50
N ASN A 148 -3.59 -7.09 -3.53
CA ASN A 148 -3.14 -8.47 -3.37
C ASN A 148 -1.82 -8.49 -2.59
N ILE A 149 -1.79 -9.14 -1.43
CA ILE A 149 -0.59 -9.18 -0.58
C ILE A 149 0.56 -9.98 -1.22
N LYS A 150 0.24 -10.87 -2.15
CA LYS A 150 1.26 -11.61 -2.90
C LYS A 150 1.90 -10.75 -4.00
N GLN A 151 1.21 -9.72 -4.47
CA GLN A 151 1.64 -8.86 -5.56
C GLN A 151 0.91 -7.53 -5.46
N PHE A 152 1.49 -6.55 -4.77
CA PHE A 152 0.84 -5.24 -4.54
C PHE A 152 0.52 -4.48 -5.84
N ALA A 153 1.22 -4.78 -6.94
CA ALA A 153 0.87 -4.25 -8.26
C ALA A 153 -0.51 -4.71 -8.77
N GLU A 154 -1.04 -5.82 -8.26
CA GLU A 154 -2.42 -6.25 -8.49
C GLU A 154 -3.30 -5.63 -7.39
N HIS A 155 -3.95 -4.52 -7.72
CA HIS A 155 -4.87 -3.84 -6.80
C HIS A 155 -6.16 -3.41 -7.49
N TYR A 156 -7.17 -3.10 -6.68
CA TYR A 156 -8.48 -2.61 -7.11
C TYR A 156 -8.82 -1.34 -6.36
N GLN A 157 -9.12 -0.26 -7.08
CA GLN A 157 -9.55 1.00 -6.49
C GLN A 157 -11.06 1.16 -6.68
N VAL A 158 -11.78 1.25 -5.56
CA VAL A 158 -13.23 1.42 -5.51
C VAL A 158 -13.52 2.89 -5.27
N THR A 159 -14.11 3.58 -6.25
CA THR A 159 -14.50 4.99 -6.08
C THR A 159 -15.75 5.09 -5.22
N LEU A 160 -15.72 5.92 -4.18
CA LEU A 160 -16.86 6.22 -3.31
C LEU A 160 -17.32 7.65 -3.57
N CYS A 161 -18.61 7.84 -3.79
CA CYS A 161 -19.18 9.17 -4.07
C CYS A 161 -20.46 9.41 -3.29
N PHE A 162 -20.54 10.56 -2.64
CA PHE A 162 -21.73 11.05 -1.97
C PHE A 162 -22.17 12.33 -2.69
N THR A 163 -23.47 12.52 -2.90
CA THR A 163 -23.99 13.75 -3.53
C THR A 163 -25.34 14.17 -2.96
N CYS A 164 -25.50 15.48 -2.81
CA CYS A 164 -26.75 16.10 -2.38
C CYS A 164 -27.74 16.37 -3.53
N SER A 165 -27.35 16.07 -4.77
CA SER A 165 -28.12 16.39 -5.97
C SER A 165 -29.04 15.23 -6.40
N ASN A 166 -30.26 15.56 -6.82
CA ASN A 166 -31.29 14.59 -7.24
C ASN A 166 -31.06 14.03 -8.66
N VAL A 167 -29.97 14.40 -9.32
CA VAL A 167 -29.72 14.07 -10.73
C VAL A 167 -28.22 13.85 -10.94
N ALA A 168 -27.86 12.63 -11.35
CA ALA A 168 -26.73 12.25 -12.21
C ALA A 168 -25.64 13.32 -12.46
N SER A 169 -24.96 13.79 -11.42
CA SER A 169 -23.82 14.70 -11.53
C SER A 169 -22.56 13.91 -11.92
N PHE A 170 -22.62 13.16 -13.02
CA PHE A 170 -21.43 12.50 -13.60
C PHE A 170 -20.43 13.51 -14.19
N TYR A 171 -20.81 14.79 -14.26
CA TYR A 171 -20.06 15.86 -14.90
C TYR A 171 -19.66 17.03 -13.99
N ILE A 172 -20.02 17.00 -12.69
CA ILE A 172 -19.53 18.01 -11.75
C ILE A 172 -18.29 17.42 -11.09
N PRO A 173 -17.08 17.96 -11.36
CA PRO A 173 -15.91 17.59 -10.60
C PRO A 173 -16.21 17.88 -9.13
N PRO A 174 -16.05 16.91 -8.22
CA PRO A 174 -16.24 17.15 -6.80
C PRO A 174 -15.26 18.23 -6.36
N ASN A 175 -15.78 19.42 -6.04
CA ASN A 175 -15.01 20.47 -5.38
C ASN A 175 -15.05 20.19 -3.88
N ILE A 176 -14.24 19.24 -3.42
CA ILE A 176 -13.80 19.24 -2.02
C ILE A 176 -12.87 20.46 -1.90
N SER A 177 -12.99 21.24 -0.83
CA SER A 177 -12.00 22.29 -0.54
C SER A 177 -10.64 21.58 -0.47
N GLU A 178 -9.73 21.97 -1.37
CA GLU A 178 -8.50 21.23 -1.73
C GLU A 178 -7.60 20.91 -0.52
N SER A 179 -7.81 21.57 0.62
CA SER A 179 -6.99 21.47 1.82
C SER A 179 -6.96 20.05 2.42
N TYR A 180 -8.10 19.39 2.61
CA TYR A 180 -8.10 18.17 3.42
C TYR A 180 -7.43 16.96 2.74
N PRO A 181 -7.79 16.56 1.49
CA PRO A 181 -7.17 15.41 0.85
C PRO A 181 -5.67 15.61 0.62
N VAL A 182 -5.26 16.85 0.28
CA VAL A 182 -3.85 17.21 0.10
C VAL A 182 -3.11 17.13 1.43
N SER A 183 -3.61 17.76 2.50
CA SER A 183 -2.97 17.67 3.82
C SER A 183 -2.88 16.23 4.34
N ALA A 184 -3.88 15.39 4.10
CA ALA A 184 -3.83 13.98 4.46
C ALA A 184 -2.75 13.20 3.67
N LEU A 185 -2.58 13.52 2.39
CA LEU A 185 -1.54 12.94 1.54
C LEU A 185 -0.15 13.41 1.97
N GLU A 186 0.04 14.70 2.24
CA GLU A 186 1.28 15.28 2.78
C GLU A 186 1.70 14.55 4.07
N ASP A 187 0.77 14.39 5.00
CA ASP A 187 0.97 13.67 6.25
C ASP A 187 1.39 12.22 6.05
N THR A 188 0.82 11.57 5.03
CA THR A 188 1.10 10.17 4.68
C THR A 188 2.49 10.04 4.08
N VAL A 189 2.85 10.90 3.13
CA VAL A 189 4.18 10.96 2.52
C VAL A 189 5.25 11.25 3.57
N ALA A 190 5.03 12.23 4.45
CA ALA A 190 5.99 12.58 5.51
C ALA A 190 6.26 11.41 6.47
N LYS A 191 5.20 10.70 6.92
CA LYS A 191 5.33 9.52 7.78
C LYS A 191 6.05 8.37 7.08
N PHE A 192 5.74 8.15 5.80
CA PHE A 192 6.44 7.16 5.00
C PHE A 192 7.93 7.48 4.89
N LEU A 193 8.31 8.71 4.57
CA LEU A 193 9.72 9.10 4.45
C LEU A 193 10.48 8.93 5.78
N GLN A 194 9.83 9.24 6.91
CA GLN A 194 10.40 8.97 8.23
C GLN A 194 10.63 7.47 8.46
N ASN A 195 9.63 6.64 8.14
CA ASN A 195 9.71 5.19 8.30
C ASN A 195 10.72 4.57 7.32
N TYR A 196 10.85 5.12 6.12
CA TYR A 196 11.81 4.73 5.10
C TYR A 196 13.23 4.87 5.64
N GLU A 197 13.58 6.07 6.09
CA GLU A 197 14.89 6.37 6.66
C GLU A 197 15.19 5.48 7.88
N TYR A 198 14.21 5.32 8.77
CA TYR A 198 14.35 4.50 9.97
C TYR A 198 14.61 3.03 9.63
N THR A 199 13.83 2.47 8.71
CA THR A 199 13.90 1.04 8.35
C THR A 199 15.24 0.71 7.69
N TRP A 200 15.72 1.55 6.77
CA TRP A 200 17.02 1.33 6.14
C TRP A 200 18.19 1.48 7.12
N LYS A 201 18.17 2.48 8.00
CA LYS A 201 19.17 2.61 9.06
C LYS A 201 19.16 1.42 10.01
N TRP A 202 17.97 0.91 10.34
CA TRP A 202 17.84 -0.27 11.19
C TRP A 202 18.42 -1.51 10.50
N LEU A 203 18.11 -1.74 9.22
CA LEU A 203 18.68 -2.84 8.43
C LEU A 203 20.22 -2.79 8.43
N ILE A 204 20.81 -1.64 8.10
CA ILE A 204 22.25 -1.46 8.05
C ILE A 204 22.87 -1.71 9.43
N SER A 205 22.31 -1.13 10.49
CA SER A 205 22.80 -1.31 11.86
C SER A 205 22.67 -2.76 12.35
N TYR A 206 21.58 -3.45 11.99
CA TYR A 206 21.37 -4.86 12.33
C TYR A 206 22.49 -5.74 11.75
N HIS A 207 22.82 -5.55 10.47
CA HIS A 207 23.86 -6.32 9.80
C HIS A 207 25.26 -6.03 10.36
N GLU A 208 25.57 -4.76 10.63
CA GLU A 208 26.84 -4.38 11.26
C GLU A 208 27.05 -5.01 12.63
N LYS A 209 25.98 -5.12 13.43
CA LYS A 209 26.02 -5.80 14.74
C LYS A 209 26.14 -7.32 14.59
N SER A 210 25.47 -7.90 13.59
CA SER A 210 25.49 -9.35 13.32
C SER A 210 26.84 -9.85 12.79
N LEU A 211 27.62 -9.01 12.12
CA LEU A 211 28.98 -9.32 11.66
C LEU A 211 30.06 -9.12 12.73
N SER A 212 29.73 -8.46 13.86
CA SER A 212 30.66 -8.19 14.96
C SER A 212 30.83 -9.27 16.06
N PRO A 213 30.36 -10.54 15.96
CA PRO A 213 30.57 -11.53 17.01
C PRO A 213 31.69 -12.53 16.65
N GLN A 214 32.94 -12.09 16.55
CA GLN A 214 34.13 -12.88 16.92
C GLN A 214 35.40 -12.04 16.85
N GLY A 215 36.11 -11.93 17.97
CA GLY A 215 37.34 -11.15 18.05
C GLY A 215 38.48 -11.74 17.24
N SER A 216 39.21 -10.88 16.52
CA SER A 216 40.65 -11.04 16.42
C SER A 216 41.33 -9.69 16.57
N ALA A 217 41.91 -9.47 17.74
CA ALA A 217 42.98 -8.51 17.89
C ALA A 217 44.22 -9.03 17.13
N LYS A 218 44.56 -8.39 16.00
CA LYS A 218 45.91 -7.91 15.62
C LYS A 218 46.08 -7.82 14.10
N HIS A 219 46.39 -6.59 13.67
CA HIS A 219 47.23 -6.18 12.55
C HIS A 219 47.05 -6.85 11.18
N SER A 220 46.49 -6.06 10.25
CA SER A 220 47.25 -5.60 9.09
C SER A 220 46.64 -4.32 8.53
N SER A 221 47.46 -3.28 8.49
CA SER A 221 47.20 -2.03 7.77
C SER A 221 47.08 -2.32 6.27
N THR A 222 45.87 -2.22 5.73
CA THR A 222 45.65 -2.17 4.28
C THR A 222 44.40 -1.33 4.00
N GLN A 223 44.65 -0.14 3.43
CA GLN A 223 43.79 0.80 2.71
C GLN A 223 42.26 0.76 2.90
N PRO A 224 41.62 1.86 3.35
CA PRO A 224 40.18 2.05 3.20
C PRO A 224 39.89 2.59 1.79
N SER A 225 39.76 1.71 0.81
CA SER A 225 39.29 2.09 -0.54
C SER A 225 38.38 1.04 -1.16
N THR A 226 37.57 0.36 -0.35
CA THR A 226 36.45 -0.43 -0.84
C THR A 226 35.23 0.49 -0.96
N SER A 227 34.66 0.60 -2.16
CA SER A 227 33.37 1.26 -2.36
C SER A 227 32.31 0.69 -1.40
N PRO A 228 31.30 1.48 -0.97
CA PRO A 228 30.24 1.00 -0.07
C PRO A 228 29.29 -0.01 -0.73
N ALA A 229 29.27 -0.05 -2.08
CA ALA A 229 28.40 -0.89 -2.90
C ALA A 229 28.47 -2.41 -2.59
N PRO A 230 29.64 -3.08 -2.52
CA PRO A 230 29.72 -4.51 -2.23
C PRO A 230 29.15 -4.90 -0.86
N LYS A 231 29.46 -4.13 0.20
CA LYS A 231 28.93 -4.38 1.55
C LYS A 231 27.41 -4.22 1.57
N LEU A 232 26.89 -3.19 0.91
CA LEU A 232 25.45 -2.96 0.82
C LEU A 232 24.73 -4.04 0.00
N ALA A 233 25.35 -4.53 -1.08
CA ALA A 233 24.77 -5.61 -1.88
C ALA A 233 24.61 -6.89 -1.06
N GLU A 234 25.57 -7.21 -0.19
CA GLU A 234 25.48 -8.34 0.74
C GLU A 234 24.31 -8.17 1.72
N ILE A 235 24.19 -7.01 2.36
CA ILE A 235 23.07 -6.67 3.27
C ILE A 235 21.71 -6.87 2.58
N LEU A 236 21.58 -6.37 1.35
CA LEU A 236 20.33 -6.44 0.59
C LEU A 236 20.01 -7.86 0.14
N ASN A 237 21.02 -8.65 -0.24
CA ASN A 237 20.85 -10.06 -0.59
C ASN A 237 20.43 -10.89 0.63
N ASP A 238 20.99 -10.62 1.81
CA ASP A 238 20.58 -11.29 3.05
C ASP A 238 19.13 -10.97 3.43
N LEU A 239 18.71 -9.71 3.25
CA LEU A 239 17.32 -9.32 3.45
C LEU A 239 16.40 -10.00 2.43
N GLU A 240 16.78 -10.06 1.15
CA GLU A 240 16.01 -10.77 0.11
C GLU A 240 15.81 -12.24 0.48
N ASN A 241 16.88 -12.93 0.89
CA ASN A 241 16.80 -14.31 1.37
C ASN A 241 15.89 -14.45 2.61
N ALA A 242 15.96 -13.53 3.57
CA ALA A 242 15.10 -13.52 4.74
C ALA A 242 13.62 -13.29 4.37
N LEU A 243 13.34 -12.43 3.40
CA LEU A 243 12.00 -12.18 2.88
C LEU A 243 11.41 -13.41 2.18
N ASP A 244 12.24 -14.13 1.42
CA ASP A 244 11.87 -15.38 0.74
C ASP A 244 11.58 -16.50 1.74
N LEU A 245 12.37 -16.60 2.80
CA LEU A 245 12.15 -17.59 3.87
C LEU A 245 10.92 -17.26 4.72
N ALA A 246 10.68 -15.98 5.01
CA ALA A 246 9.50 -15.51 5.73
C ALA A 246 8.25 -15.40 4.84
N SER A 247 8.35 -15.76 3.55
CA SER A 247 7.22 -15.70 2.62
C SER A 247 6.23 -16.81 2.95
N PRO A 248 4.91 -16.54 3.09
CA PRO A 248 3.90 -17.55 3.39
C PRO A 248 3.75 -18.66 2.33
N LEU A 249 4.48 -18.57 1.22
CA LEU A 249 4.52 -19.55 0.13
C LEU A 249 5.85 -20.29 0.02
N SER A 250 6.83 -20.04 0.91
CA SER A 250 8.11 -20.74 0.87
C SER A 250 7.91 -22.23 1.21
N PRO A 251 8.35 -23.17 0.36
CA PRO A 251 8.36 -24.60 0.70
C PRO A 251 9.28 -24.92 1.90
N ARG A 252 10.10 -23.94 2.34
CA ARG A 252 10.95 -23.99 3.53
C ARG A 252 10.27 -23.40 4.79
N ASN A 253 8.97 -23.07 4.76
CA ASN A 253 8.18 -22.74 5.95
C ASN A 253 8.04 -23.96 6.87
N LEU A 254 9.12 -24.33 7.53
CA LEU A 254 9.05 -25.15 8.72
C LEU A 254 8.80 -24.20 9.89
N THR A 255 7.66 -24.43 10.56
CA THR A 255 7.28 -23.92 11.89
C THR A 255 6.95 -22.44 12.03
N HIS A 256 5.67 -22.11 11.83
CA HIS A 256 4.99 -21.10 12.66
C HIS A 256 3.48 -21.35 12.89
N ALA A 257 2.91 -22.42 12.33
CA ALA A 257 1.52 -22.81 12.60
C ALA A 257 1.33 -23.60 13.91
N ALA A 258 2.39 -23.83 14.72
CA ALA A 258 2.34 -24.78 15.84
C ALA A 258 2.78 -24.24 17.22
N MET A 259 3.24 -22.99 17.38
CA MET A 259 3.60 -22.49 18.72
C MET A 259 3.23 -21.02 18.89
N GLN A 260 2.03 -20.80 19.44
CA GLN A 260 1.78 -19.81 20.48
C GLN A 260 0.48 -20.22 21.19
N THR A 261 0.52 -21.39 21.83
CA THR A 261 -0.21 -21.62 23.07
C THR A 261 0.52 -20.79 24.12
N PHE A 262 -0.17 -19.84 24.73
CA PHE A 262 0.28 -19.07 25.88
C PHE A 262 0.70 -20.03 27.01
N GLU A 263 1.99 -20.12 27.32
CA GLU A 263 2.53 -20.39 28.66
C GLU A 263 4.05 -20.11 28.71
N GLU A 264 4.51 -19.63 29.86
CA GLU A 264 5.81 -19.00 30.19
C GLU A 264 7.08 -19.79 29.84
N ALA A 265 8.21 -19.07 29.67
CA ALA A 265 9.39 -19.23 30.54
C ALA A 265 10.48 -18.18 30.25
N GLU A 266 10.94 -17.55 31.32
CA GLU A 266 12.08 -16.61 31.41
C GLU A 266 13.46 -17.22 31.05
N THR A 267 14.41 -16.31 30.84
CA THR A 267 15.89 -16.44 30.86
C THR A 267 16.63 -16.99 29.63
N THR A 268 17.33 -16.11 28.89
CA THR A 268 18.82 -15.95 28.85
C THR A 268 19.21 -15.06 27.63
N PRO A 269 20.10 -14.05 27.75
CA PRO A 269 20.48 -13.17 26.64
C PRO A 269 21.81 -13.58 25.97
N ALA A 270 21.88 -13.57 24.62
CA ALA A 270 23.06 -13.32 23.75
C ALA A 270 22.94 -13.99 22.36
N ALA A 271 22.10 -13.45 21.50
CA ALA A 271 22.16 -13.51 20.03
C ALA A 271 21.39 -12.29 19.51
N PRO A 272 21.68 -11.70 18.34
CA PRO A 272 20.70 -10.81 17.70
C PRO A 272 19.39 -11.59 17.65
N SER A 273 18.36 -11.08 18.35
CA SER A 273 17.21 -11.92 18.67
C SER A 273 16.52 -12.27 17.36
N ARG A 274 16.10 -13.52 17.18
CA ARG A 274 15.33 -13.93 15.98
C ARG A 274 14.10 -13.03 15.77
N ASP A 275 13.61 -12.46 16.86
CA ASP A 275 12.53 -11.49 16.90
C ASP A 275 12.90 -10.16 16.23
N ASP A 276 14.14 -9.67 16.36
CA ASP A 276 14.60 -8.42 15.72
C ASP A 276 14.59 -8.53 14.19
N LEU A 277 15.12 -9.64 13.64
CA LEU A 277 15.11 -9.86 12.18
C LEU A 277 13.67 -10.03 11.67
N TYR A 278 12.83 -10.74 12.42
CA TYR A 278 11.43 -10.90 12.06
C TYR A 278 10.71 -9.55 12.02
N GLN A 279 10.88 -8.71 13.05
CA GLN A 279 10.30 -7.37 13.07
C GLN A 279 10.83 -6.50 11.93
N LEU A 280 12.13 -6.55 11.63
CA LEU A 280 12.73 -5.85 10.51
C LEU A 280 12.13 -6.27 9.15
N VAL A 281 11.94 -7.57 8.94
CA VAL A 281 11.27 -8.11 7.74
C VAL A 281 9.83 -7.61 7.64
N GLN A 282 9.09 -7.55 8.75
CA GLN A 282 7.73 -7.01 8.78
C GLN A 282 7.70 -5.51 8.50
N SER A 283 8.62 -4.73 9.09
CA SER A 283 8.77 -3.30 8.86
C SER A 283 9.13 -3.00 7.41
N TYR A 284 10.03 -3.77 6.79
CA TYR A 284 10.32 -3.64 5.37
C TYR A 284 9.10 -3.91 4.49
N ARG A 285 8.33 -4.96 4.80
CA ARG A 285 7.09 -5.27 4.06
C ARG A 285 6.05 -4.16 4.20
N ALA A 286 5.89 -3.59 5.40
CA ALA A 286 5.04 -2.43 5.65
C ALA A 286 5.47 -1.21 4.85
N LEU A 287 6.77 -0.91 4.88
CA LEU A 287 7.35 0.17 4.10
C LEU A 287 7.11 -0.02 2.60
N TYR A 288 7.31 -1.24 2.11
CA TYR A 288 7.13 -1.57 0.71
C TYR A 288 5.66 -1.45 0.28
N PHE A 289 4.72 -1.89 1.12
CA PHE A 289 3.29 -1.68 0.92
C PHE A 289 2.93 -0.19 0.89
N ASP A 290 3.41 0.59 1.85
CA ASP A 290 3.16 2.04 1.92
C ASP A 290 3.67 2.77 0.67
N PHE A 291 4.78 2.32 0.07
CA PHE A 291 5.29 2.90 -1.17
C PHE A 291 4.36 2.69 -2.36
N TYR A 292 3.78 1.49 -2.51
CA TYR A 292 2.75 1.24 -3.53
C TYR A 292 1.52 2.10 -3.27
N TYR A 293 1.07 2.13 -2.02
CA TYR A 293 -0.09 2.90 -1.63
C TYR A 293 0.08 4.39 -1.96
N ILE A 294 1.20 4.99 -1.56
CA ILE A 294 1.52 6.40 -1.85
C ILE A 294 1.60 6.63 -3.36
N THR A 295 2.18 5.71 -4.11
CA THR A 295 2.24 5.81 -5.56
C THR A 295 0.84 5.91 -6.16
N ASP A 296 -0.08 5.04 -5.76
CA ASP A 296 -1.45 5.02 -6.25
C ASP A 296 -2.24 6.27 -5.81
N GLU A 297 -2.02 6.78 -4.59
CA GLU A 297 -2.60 8.06 -4.15
C GLU A 297 -2.08 9.23 -4.99
N LEU A 298 -0.77 9.31 -5.21
CA LEU A 298 -0.16 10.37 -6.02
C LEU A 298 -0.68 10.33 -7.46
N VAL A 299 -0.87 9.14 -8.04
CA VAL A 299 -1.54 8.99 -9.34
C VAL A 299 -2.98 9.48 -9.26
N TRP A 300 -3.76 9.02 -8.28
CA TRP A 300 -5.17 9.38 -8.14
C TRP A 300 -5.41 10.89 -8.09
N TYR A 301 -4.64 11.61 -7.27
CA TYR A 301 -4.72 13.07 -7.17
C TYR A 301 -3.97 13.78 -8.31
N GLY A 302 -2.96 13.14 -8.89
CA GLY A 302 -2.15 13.70 -9.97
C GLY A 302 -2.84 13.70 -11.33
N VAL A 303 -3.75 12.75 -11.59
CA VAL A 303 -4.51 12.67 -12.86
C VAL A 303 -5.90 13.30 -12.78
N ARG A 304 -6.36 13.70 -11.58
CA ARG A 304 -7.72 14.21 -11.36
C ARG A 304 -7.71 15.64 -10.83
N GLY A 305 -8.37 16.53 -11.58
CA GLY A 305 -8.79 17.85 -11.08
C GLY A 305 -7.66 18.85 -10.89
N ASN A 306 -7.82 19.75 -9.90
CA ASN A 306 -6.97 20.93 -9.69
C ASN A 306 -5.76 20.67 -8.76
N ALA A 307 -5.72 19.51 -8.07
CA ALA A 307 -4.65 19.16 -7.11
C ALA A 307 -3.37 18.62 -7.78
N VAL A 308 -3.32 18.58 -9.11
CA VAL A 308 -2.20 18.05 -9.92
C VAL A 308 -0.86 18.61 -9.45
N ARG A 309 -0.76 19.94 -9.28
CA ARG A 309 0.51 20.59 -8.90
C ARG A 309 1.02 20.14 -7.53
N HIS A 310 0.13 20.01 -6.55
CA HIS A 310 0.50 19.57 -5.20
C HIS A 310 0.90 18.08 -5.20
N SER A 311 0.14 17.23 -5.89
CA SER A 311 0.48 15.81 -6.03
C SER A 311 1.85 15.62 -6.70
N LEU A 312 2.15 16.37 -7.77
CA LEU A 312 3.44 16.29 -8.44
C LEU A 312 4.61 16.77 -7.56
N ALA A 313 4.41 17.85 -6.79
CA ALA A 313 5.42 18.32 -5.85
C ALA A 313 5.70 17.28 -4.75
N LEU A 314 4.65 16.61 -4.25
CA LEU A 314 4.79 15.51 -3.30
C LEU A 314 5.45 14.27 -3.91
N ALA A 315 5.17 13.97 -5.17
CA ALA A 315 5.85 12.90 -5.89
C ALA A 315 7.35 13.21 -6.06
N GLU A 316 7.70 14.45 -6.42
CA GLU A 316 9.10 14.90 -6.47
C GLU A 316 9.81 14.74 -5.13
N LEU A 317 9.15 15.13 -4.03
CA LEU A 317 9.69 14.94 -2.69
C LEU A 317 9.86 13.46 -2.36
N ALA A 318 8.81 12.65 -2.53
CA ALA A 318 8.81 11.25 -2.15
C ALA A 318 9.85 10.44 -2.92
N TYR A 319 9.80 10.49 -4.25
CA TYR A 319 10.74 9.77 -5.10
C TYR A 319 12.15 10.36 -5.05
N GLY A 320 12.26 11.69 -4.94
CA GLY A 320 13.54 12.37 -4.78
C GLY A 320 14.28 11.91 -3.53
N VAL A 321 13.60 11.79 -2.39
CA VAL A 321 14.22 11.29 -1.15
C VAL A 321 14.53 9.80 -1.27
N VAL A 322 13.60 8.98 -1.77
CA VAL A 322 13.79 7.53 -1.91
C VAL A 322 15.01 7.21 -2.77
N PHE A 323 15.10 7.76 -3.98
CA PHE A 323 16.16 7.41 -4.92
C PHE A 323 17.47 8.17 -4.70
N ASN A 324 17.48 9.26 -3.92
CA ASN A 324 18.73 9.88 -3.45
C ASN A 324 19.29 9.22 -2.19
N HIS A 325 18.58 8.25 -1.60
CA HIS A 325 19.09 7.50 -0.46
C HIS A 325 20.32 6.67 -0.85
N GLU A 326 21.24 6.48 0.09
CA GLU A 326 22.51 5.75 -0.11
C GLU A 326 22.29 4.33 -0.66
N VAL A 327 21.15 3.72 -0.31
CA VAL A 327 20.77 2.38 -0.77
C VAL A 327 20.65 2.27 -2.30
N PHE A 328 20.30 3.37 -2.98
CA PHE A 328 20.23 3.44 -4.44
C PHE A 328 21.49 4.10 -5.02
N GLN A 329 21.94 5.21 -4.44
CA GLN A 329 23.07 5.99 -4.98
C GLN A 329 24.38 5.20 -5.03
N SER A 330 24.58 4.25 -4.11
CA SER A 330 25.74 3.37 -4.09
C SER A 330 25.90 2.53 -5.38
N PHE A 331 24.82 2.29 -6.12
CA PHE A 331 24.84 1.50 -7.36
C PHE A 331 24.68 2.35 -8.63
N VAL A 332 24.23 3.60 -8.50
CA VAL A 332 24.04 4.52 -9.64
C VAL A 332 25.33 5.27 -9.98
N GLY A 333 26.15 5.58 -8.97
CA GLY A 333 27.36 6.40 -9.10
C GLY A 333 28.52 5.77 -9.88
N ASP A 334 28.70 4.45 -9.81
CA ASP A 334 29.86 3.76 -10.42
C ASP A 334 29.82 3.71 -11.96
N ALA A 335 28.68 4.00 -12.59
CA ALA A 335 28.58 4.03 -14.06
C ALA A 335 29.13 5.32 -14.69
N ARG A 336 29.34 6.41 -13.92
CA ARG A 336 29.84 7.70 -14.44
C ARG A 336 31.36 7.81 -14.45
N THR A 337 32.04 7.08 -13.58
CA THR A 337 33.49 6.94 -13.58
C THR A 337 33.82 5.69 -14.39
N GLY A 338 34.31 5.87 -15.62
CA GLY A 338 34.81 4.78 -16.48
C GLY A 338 36.04 4.08 -15.91
N GLY A 339 35.93 3.52 -14.71
CA GLY A 339 36.93 2.71 -14.05
C GLY A 339 36.89 1.31 -14.65
N GLU A 340 37.72 1.10 -15.66
CA GLU A 340 38.09 -0.24 -16.09
C GLU A 340 38.67 -0.98 -14.86
N HIS A 341 38.00 -2.08 -14.45
CA HIS A 341 38.44 -3.08 -13.45
C HIS A 341 38.06 -2.90 -11.97
N GLY A 342 36.97 -2.20 -11.64
CA GLY A 342 36.25 -2.44 -10.38
C GLY A 342 35.25 -3.60 -10.52
N ASP A 343 35.17 -4.50 -9.54
CA ASP A 343 34.13 -5.55 -9.51
C ASP A 343 32.76 -4.93 -9.80
N VAL A 344 32.15 -5.27 -10.93
CA VAL A 344 30.84 -4.76 -11.32
C VAL A 344 29.82 -5.39 -10.37
N VAL A 345 29.47 -4.66 -9.31
CA VAL A 345 28.44 -5.09 -8.37
C VAL A 345 27.09 -4.99 -9.07
N ALA A 346 26.43 -6.14 -9.27
CA ALA A 346 25.12 -6.20 -9.87
C ALA A 346 24.10 -5.41 -9.04
N PHE A 347 23.17 -4.73 -9.72
CA PHE A 347 22.11 -3.99 -9.03
C PHE A 347 21.21 -4.96 -8.24
N PRO A 348 21.00 -4.73 -6.92
CA PRO A 348 20.25 -5.67 -6.09
C PRO A 348 18.81 -5.85 -6.58
N ARG A 349 18.38 -7.11 -6.73
CA ARG A 349 17.04 -7.46 -7.21
C ARG A 349 15.94 -6.91 -6.31
N LEU A 350 16.18 -6.88 -4.99
CA LEU A 350 15.29 -6.29 -4.00
C LEU A 350 14.89 -4.83 -4.29
N LEU A 351 15.73 -4.07 -4.98
CA LEU A 351 15.50 -2.66 -5.31
C LEU A 351 14.73 -2.46 -6.64
N LEU A 352 14.74 -3.43 -7.54
CA LEU A 352 14.05 -3.33 -8.85
C LEU A 352 12.57 -3.00 -8.74
N PRO A 353 11.79 -3.59 -7.81
CA PRO A 353 10.39 -3.26 -7.71
C PRO A 353 10.10 -1.81 -7.30
N TRP A 354 11.05 -1.13 -6.65
CA TRP A 354 10.93 0.29 -6.33
C TRP A 354 11.07 1.15 -7.58
N VAL A 355 12.03 0.80 -8.45
CA VAL A 355 12.22 1.45 -9.76
C VAL A 355 10.98 1.29 -10.64
N ARG A 356 10.39 0.09 -10.66
CA ARG A 356 9.15 -0.20 -11.39
C ARG A 356 7.98 0.65 -10.94
N GLN A 357 7.89 0.99 -9.65
CA GLN A 357 6.84 1.87 -9.13
C GLN A 357 7.01 3.31 -9.62
N LEU A 358 8.24 3.82 -9.71
CA LEU A 358 8.48 5.11 -10.36
C LEU A 358 8.07 5.07 -11.84
N GLY A 359 8.41 4.00 -12.55
CA GLY A 359 7.98 3.79 -13.94
C GLY A 359 6.45 3.76 -14.08
N HIS A 360 5.77 3.07 -13.15
CA HIS A 360 4.31 3.04 -13.06
C HIS A 360 3.73 4.44 -12.89
N PHE A 361 4.18 5.21 -11.90
CA PHE A 361 3.74 6.58 -11.67
C PHE A 361 3.90 7.46 -12.91
N VAL A 362 5.09 7.48 -13.50
CA VAL A 362 5.41 8.31 -14.67
C VAL A 362 4.56 7.94 -15.89
N SER A 363 4.10 6.69 -16.00
CA SER A 363 3.29 6.22 -17.13
C SER A 363 1.88 6.83 -17.20
N PHE A 364 1.37 7.37 -16.09
CA PHE A 364 0.05 8.02 -16.05
C PHE A 364 0.03 9.44 -16.61
N PHE A 365 1.20 10.02 -16.85
CA PHE A 365 1.32 11.40 -17.28
C PHE A 365 1.88 11.47 -18.71
N PRO A 366 1.43 12.43 -19.54
CA PRO A 366 1.97 12.66 -20.88
C PRO A 366 3.48 12.93 -20.89
N GLU A 367 4.17 12.53 -21.96
CA GLU A 367 5.63 12.69 -22.09
C GLU A 367 6.08 14.16 -22.10
N ASN A 368 5.24 15.05 -22.62
CA ASN A 368 5.49 16.48 -22.74
C ASN A 368 5.19 17.28 -21.46
N GLN A 369 4.76 16.62 -20.38
CA GLN A 369 4.48 17.31 -19.13
C GLN A 369 5.79 17.74 -18.45
N GLU A 370 6.04 19.05 -18.37
CA GLU A 370 7.31 19.60 -17.85
C GLU A 370 7.52 19.30 -16.36
N ALA A 371 6.44 19.32 -15.57
CA ALA A 371 6.49 19.15 -14.11
C ALA A 371 6.96 17.75 -13.66
N ILE A 372 6.98 16.74 -14.54
CA ILE A 372 7.45 15.38 -14.22
C ILE A 372 8.82 15.07 -14.84
N GLN A 373 9.41 16.00 -15.60
CA GLN A 373 10.70 15.77 -16.27
C GLN A 373 11.81 15.36 -15.30
N PRO A 374 11.94 15.96 -14.10
CA PRO A 374 12.95 15.53 -13.13
C PRO A 374 12.78 14.06 -12.73
N LEU A 375 11.55 13.61 -12.49
CA LEU A 375 11.23 12.22 -12.17
C LEU A 375 11.49 11.27 -13.34
N ARG A 376 11.20 11.69 -14.59
CA ARG A 376 11.55 10.94 -15.80
C ARG A 376 13.05 10.74 -15.93
N GLN A 377 13.85 11.78 -15.67
CA GLN A 377 15.31 11.69 -15.71
C GLN A 377 15.86 10.71 -14.67
N VAL A 378 15.29 10.71 -13.45
CA VAL A 378 15.63 9.71 -12.41
C VAL A 378 15.27 8.31 -12.88
N TYR A 379 14.07 8.13 -13.43
CA TYR A 379 13.63 6.83 -13.97
C TYR A 379 14.53 6.34 -15.11
N ASP A 380 14.88 7.20 -16.08
CA ASP A 380 15.73 6.83 -17.21
C ASP A 380 17.14 6.39 -16.78
N GLN A 381 17.66 6.96 -15.69
CA GLN A 381 18.93 6.53 -15.10
C GLN A 381 18.84 5.14 -14.46
N LEU A 382 17.68 4.79 -13.89
CA LEU A 382 17.46 3.55 -13.14
C LEU A 382 16.91 2.41 -14.01
N ARG A 383 16.10 2.70 -15.04
CA ARG A 383 15.41 1.70 -15.86
C ARG A 383 16.37 0.77 -16.60
N LYS A 384 17.63 1.19 -16.81
CA LYS A 384 18.69 0.36 -17.38
C LYS A 384 18.91 -0.94 -16.58
N PHE A 385 18.64 -0.92 -15.28
CA PHE A 385 18.75 -2.08 -14.40
C PHE A 385 17.58 -3.05 -14.52
N GLU A 386 16.46 -2.64 -15.13
CA GLU A 386 15.31 -3.54 -15.35
C GLU A 386 15.50 -4.46 -16.55
N ALA A 387 16.36 -4.07 -17.50
CA ALA A 387 16.66 -4.82 -18.72
C ALA A 387 17.90 -5.73 -18.59
N SER A 388 18.58 -5.69 -17.45
CA SER A 388 19.71 -6.56 -17.07
C SER A 388 19.20 -7.75 -16.27
#